data_AF-A0AAD9PIY8-F1
#
_entry.id   AF-A0AAD9PIY8-F1
#
_cell.length_a   1.000
_cell.length_b   1.000
_cell.length_c   1.000
_cell.angle_alpha   90.00
_cell.angle_beta   90.00
_cell.angle_gamma   90.00
#
_symmetry.space_group_name_H-M   'P 1'
#
loop_
_entity.id
_entity.type
_entity.pdbx_description
1 polymer ?
#
loop_
_entity_poly.entity_id
_entity_poly.type
_entity_poly.pdbx_seq_one_letter_code
_entity_poly.pdbx_strand_id
1 'polypeptide(L)'
;MFSTLFERHILRNIFPLYRTDNVITKQVLLFRNGIAHSTRIPECAPRKDVIVDDEGNLRGVHYAKMFGPGSHDDTGRFNPHPFNRRFAFSKRPLFPIEPRNLRIYGLQRRKQLGRGKKSSKGYRFKGKKKRGSKPNSRTFEGGQTPLYKRLPKWPEAWLSRKSKKLDPLNLSKLRYFIERGRLDTRFPITQRHLYDSKCVRVKRGVQLFNVNDYPFPYKIDIEVAGSDQSSIDAIKNVGGTVTIVYYDRVNLRAHLKPYKFEVLPKTARPSLDMVHYLEKMRARGCNVVYIKPMWLIKEEKKIVQEMQEVESEILNEDIGNESAQQREERLVKLYRERLLKYGKPYV
;
A
#
# COMPACT_ATOMS: atom_id res chain seq x y z
N MET A 1 -1.53 38.08 -15.52
CA MET A 1 -0.92 38.99 -14.53
C MET A 1 -1.62 38.79 -13.21
N PHE A 2 -0.82 38.67 -12.16
CA PHE A 2 -1.18 38.24 -10.82
C PHE A 2 -2.11 39.23 -10.11
N SER A 3 -2.73 38.74 -9.03
CA SER A 3 -3.54 39.45 -8.02
C SER A 3 -5.04 39.54 -8.31
N THR A 4 -5.82 38.82 -7.49
CA THR A 4 -7.20 39.11 -7.01
C THR A 4 -7.90 37.85 -6.47
N LEU A 5 -7.19 36.72 -6.30
CA LEU A 5 -7.67 35.56 -5.54
C LEU A 5 -7.61 35.72 -4.00
N PHE A 6 -7.34 36.93 -3.49
CA PHE A 6 -7.09 37.17 -2.06
C PHE A 6 -8.13 38.03 -1.32
N GLU A 7 -9.26 38.41 -1.95
CA GLU A 7 -10.26 39.32 -1.34
C GLU A 7 -11.63 38.69 -1.03
N ARG A 8 -11.77 37.36 -1.08
CA ARG A 8 -13.06 36.68 -0.75
C ARG A 8 -13.15 36.14 0.66
N HIS A 9 -12.31 36.63 1.56
CA HIS A 9 -12.45 36.39 2.98
C HIS A 9 -12.51 37.70 3.71
N ILE A 10 -13.52 37.81 4.58
CA ILE A 10 -13.88 38.96 5.42
C ILE A 10 -14.88 39.89 4.72
N LEU A 11 -16.17 39.69 4.98
CA LEU A 11 -16.94 40.62 5.80
C LEU A 11 -18.12 39.89 6.46
N ARG A 12 -18.22 40.12 7.75
CA ARG A 12 -19.07 39.43 8.72
C ARG A 12 -20.51 39.98 8.67
N ASN A 13 -21.45 39.09 8.98
CA ASN A 13 -22.65 39.30 9.80
C ASN A 13 -23.30 40.70 9.81
N ILE A 14 -24.54 40.80 9.31
CA ILE A 14 -25.53 41.77 9.82
C ILE A 14 -26.91 41.07 9.92
N PHE A 15 -27.31 40.86 11.18
CA PHE A 15 -28.61 40.66 11.83
C PHE A 15 -29.74 39.77 11.24
N PRO A 16 -30.50 39.06 12.12
CA PRO A 16 -31.72 38.36 11.75
C PRO A 16 -32.86 39.36 11.59
N LEU A 17 -33.59 39.31 10.47
CA LEU A 17 -34.86 40.01 10.35
C LEU A 17 -35.98 39.11 10.90
N TYR A 18 -36.71 39.68 11.86
CA TYR A 18 -37.94 39.14 12.40
C TYR A 18 -39.06 39.18 11.36
N ARG A 19 -40.03 38.31 11.58
CA ARG A 19 -41.22 38.05 10.77
C ARG A 19 -42.22 39.22 10.89
N THR A 20 -42.61 39.80 9.77
CA THR A 20 -44.00 40.24 9.48
C THR A 20 -44.26 40.08 7.99
N ASP A 21 -45.26 39.24 7.70
CA ASP A 21 -46.12 39.15 6.52
C ASP A 21 -45.54 38.83 5.12
N ASN A 22 -45.82 37.57 4.74
CA ASN A 22 -46.18 37.02 3.43
C ASN A 22 -45.35 37.38 2.18
N VAL A 23 -44.77 36.31 1.60
CA VAL A 23 -44.06 36.20 0.31
C VAL A 23 -42.55 36.52 0.35
N ILE A 24 -41.72 35.48 0.39
CA ILE A 24 -40.27 35.59 0.18
C ILE A 24 -40.01 35.56 -1.33
N THR A 25 -39.96 36.73 -1.98
CA THR A 25 -39.24 36.85 -3.25
C THR A 25 -37.77 37.14 -2.95
N LYS A 26 -36.86 36.32 -3.48
CA LYS A 26 -35.43 36.65 -3.48
C LYS A 26 -35.10 37.35 -4.79
N GLN A 27 -34.93 38.67 -4.75
CA GLN A 27 -34.20 39.39 -5.77
C GLN A 27 -32.73 39.45 -5.37
N VAL A 28 -31.84 39.03 -6.27
CA VAL A 28 -30.41 39.26 -6.13
C VAL A 28 -30.04 40.28 -7.20
N LEU A 29 -29.63 41.48 -6.78
CA LEU A 29 -29.06 42.48 -7.67
C LEU A 29 -27.59 42.14 -7.88
N LEU A 30 -27.23 41.76 -9.11
CA LEU A 30 -25.85 41.60 -9.52
C LEU A 30 -25.42 42.86 -10.27
N PHE A 31 -24.40 43.53 -9.74
CA PHE A 31 -23.76 44.65 -10.39
C PHE A 31 -22.65 44.14 -11.31
N ARG A 32 -22.77 44.43 -12.60
CA ARG A 32 -21.71 44.19 -13.58
C ARG A 32 -21.55 45.47 -14.40
N ASN A 33 -20.33 46.01 -14.47
CA ASN A 33 -20.00 47.27 -15.13
C ASN A 33 -20.84 48.47 -14.66
N GLY A 34 -21.15 48.54 -13.35
CA GLY A 34 -21.82 49.70 -12.74
C GLY A 34 -23.34 49.81 -12.97
N ILE A 35 -23.97 48.87 -13.69
CA ILE A 35 -25.43 48.84 -13.89
C ILE A 35 -26.00 47.57 -13.23
N ALA A 36 -27.13 47.71 -12.54
CA ALA A 36 -27.78 46.62 -11.81
C ALA A 36 -28.74 45.84 -12.70
N HIS A 37 -28.60 44.52 -12.75
CA HIS A 37 -29.56 43.63 -13.42
C HIS A 37 -30.26 42.73 -12.40
N SER A 38 -31.59 42.61 -12.50
CA SER A 38 -32.39 41.68 -11.69
C SER A 38 -32.76 40.44 -12.51
N THR A 39 -32.38 39.25 -12.07
CA THR A 39 -32.86 37.99 -12.67
C THR A 39 -33.71 37.21 -11.67
N ARG A 40 -34.84 36.66 -12.15
CA ARG A 40 -35.74 35.81 -11.37
C ARG A 40 -35.40 34.33 -11.63
N ILE A 41 -35.29 33.53 -10.58
CA ILE A 41 -35.06 32.06 -10.67
C ILE A 41 -36.43 31.37 -10.71
N PRO A 42 -36.63 30.31 -11.52
CA PRO A 42 -37.90 29.57 -11.55
C PRO A 42 -38.14 28.80 -10.25
N GLU A 43 -39.41 28.76 -9.85
CA GLU A 43 -39.92 28.22 -8.58
C GLU A 43 -39.57 26.73 -8.42
N CYS A 44 -39.01 26.35 -7.26
CA CYS A 44 -38.84 24.94 -6.92
C CYS A 44 -40.20 24.32 -6.58
N ALA A 45 -40.50 23.15 -7.15
CA ALA A 45 -41.70 22.39 -6.81
C ALA A 45 -41.80 22.17 -5.28
N PRO A 46 -43.00 22.32 -4.68
CA PRO A 46 -43.18 22.18 -3.24
C PRO A 46 -42.82 20.77 -2.78
N ARG A 47 -42.20 20.67 -1.60
CA ARG A 47 -41.83 19.38 -0.99
C ARG A 47 -43.10 18.57 -0.70
N LYS A 48 -43.15 17.31 -1.16
CA LYS A 48 -44.30 16.39 -1.01
C LYS A 48 -44.70 16.14 0.46
N ASP A 49 -43.79 16.42 1.38
CA ASP A 49 -43.88 16.18 2.81
C ASP A 49 -44.54 17.35 3.58
N VAL A 50 -44.94 18.42 2.90
CA VAL A 50 -45.56 19.62 3.48
C VAL A 50 -46.84 20.00 2.72
N ILE A 51 -47.93 20.18 3.45
CA ILE A 51 -49.25 20.59 2.98
C ILE A 51 -49.50 22.03 3.45
N VAL A 52 -50.25 22.82 2.69
CA VAL A 52 -50.72 24.14 3.10
C VAL A 52 -52.13 23.97 3.66
N ASP A 53 -52.34 24.38 4.91
CA ASP A 53 -53.66 24.37 5.53
C ASP A 53 -54.53 25.52 4.97
N ASP A 54 -55.85 25.46 5.19
CA ASP A 54 -56.83 26.44 4.67
C ASP A 54 -56.56 27.90 5.12
N GLU A 55 -55.80 28.07 6.21
CA GLU A 55 -55.31 29.37 6.72
C GLU A 55 -54.00 29.83 6.05
N GLY A 56 -53.48 29.12 5.05
CA GLY A 56 -52.25 29.45 4.34
C GLY A 56 -50.95 29.04 5.07
N ASN A 57 -51.04 28.29 6.17
CA ASN A 57 -49.89 27.84 6.96
C ASN A 57 -49.31 26.51 6.44
N LEU A 58 -47.99 26.42 6.30
CA LEU A 58 -47.28 25.20 5.87
C LEU A 58 -47.15 24.20 7.03
N ARG A 59 -47.83 23.05 6.95
CA ARG A 59 -47.78 21.96 7.95
C ARG A 59 -47.35 20.63 7.34
N GLY A 60 -46.80 19.72 8.15
CA GLY A 60 -46.37 18.40 7.67
C GLY A 60 -47.57 17.47 7.39
N VAL A 61 -47.44 16.55 6.44
CA VAL A 61 -48.52 15.60 6.03
C VAL A 61 -49.13 14.80 7.21
N HIS A 62 -48.37 14.59 8.29
CA HIS A 62 -48.81 13.86 9.47
C HIS A 62 -49.41 14.73 10.59
N TYR A 63 -49.49 16.05 10.40
CA TYR A 63 -49.96 17.00 11.42
C TYR A 63 -51.41 16.72 11.84
N ALA A 64 -52.31 16.52 10.87
CA ALA A 64 -53.72 16.22 11.13
C ALA A 64 -53.94 14.89 11.88
N LYS A 65 -53.07 13.89 11.66
CA LYS A 65 -53.11 12.60 12.39
C LYS A 65 -52.60 12.68 13.84
N MET A 66 -51.85 13.73 14.18
CA MET A 66 -51.27 13.91 15.52
C MET A 66 -51.99 14.98 16.37
N PHE A 67 -52.73 15.89 15.73
CA PHE A 67 -53.36 17.04 16.40
C PHE A 67 -54.78 17.37 15.89
N GLY A 68 -55.41 16.49 15.11
CA GLY A 68 -56.77 16.68 14.59
C GLY A 68 -57.87 16.43 15.64
N PRO A 69 -59.09 16.93 15.41
CA PRO A 69 -60.18 16.83 16.38
C PRO A 69 -60.55 15.36 16.60
N GLY A 70 -60.24 14.83 17.79
CA GLY A 70 -60.53 13.45 18.19
C GLY A 70 -59.40 12.70 18.91
N SER A 71 -58.17 13.22 18.95
CA SER A 71 -57.10 12.63 19.77
C SER A 71 -56.93 13.40 21.09
N HIS A 72 -57.71 13.04 22.11
CA HIS A 72 -57.52 13.55 23.47
C HIS A 72 -56.30 12.90 24.12
N ASP A 73 -55.19 13.64 24.14
CA ASP A 73 -54.23 13.70 25.24
C ASP A 73 -53.88 15.19 25.40
N ASP A 74 -54.52 15.85 26.36
CA ASP A 74 -54.62 17.32 26.54
C ASP A 74 -53.30 18.04 26.93
N THR A 75 -52.15 17.65 26.40
CA THR A 75 -50.89 18.34 26.68
C THR A 75 -50.25 19.04 25.49
N GLY A 76 -50.69 18.79 24.25
CA GLY A 76 -50.20 19.52 23.07
C GLY A 76 -48.68 19.47 22.86
N ARG A 77 -47.97 18.51 23.47
CA ARG A 77 -46.50 18.42 23.38
C ARG A 77 -46.09 17.55 22.21
N PHE A 78 -45.26 18.11 21.33
CA PHE A 78 -44.59 17.40 20.25
C PHE A 78 -43.67 16.30 20.80
N ASN A 79 -43.97 15.02 20.51
CA ASN A 79 -43.12 13.88 20.86
C ASN A 79 -42.26 13.46 19.63
N PRO A 80 -40.97 13.83 19.57
CA PRO A 80 -40.11 13.46 18.45
C PRO A 80 -39.79 11.96 18.44
N HIS A 81 -39.74 11.36 17.24
CA HIS A 81 -39.35 9.96 17.03
C HIS A 81 -37.90 9.72 17.49
N PRO A 82 -37.60 8.62 18.23
CA PRO A 82 -36.30 8.40 18.88
C PRO A 82 -35.09 8.28 17.94
N PHE A 83 -35.32 8.10 16.64
CA PHE A 83 -34.27 7.94 15.62
C PHE A 83 -34.00 9.19 14.77
N ASN A 84 -34.69 10.32 15.00
CA ASN A 84 -34.45 11.54 14.23
C ASN A 84 -33.20 12.28 14.75
N ARG A 85 -32.05 12.10 14.08
CA ARG A 85 -30.74 12.68 14.46
C ARG A 85 -30.75 14.21 14.61
N ARG A 86 -31.67 14.92 13.95
CA ARG A 86 -31.85 16.38 14.07
C ARG A 86 -32.43 16.83 15.42
N PHE A 87 -33.16 15.94 16.08
CA PHE A 87 -33.79 16.18 17.39
C PHE A 87 -33.23 15.26 18.48
N ALA A 88 -32.06 14.65 18.25
CA ALA A 88 -31.32 14.00 19.31
C ALA A 88 -30.88 15.09 20.30
N PHE A 89 -31.75 15.38 21.28
CA PHE A 89 -31.43 16.20 22.43
C PHE A 89 -30.27 15.52 23.16
N SER A 90 -29.03 15.94 22.86
CA SER A 90 -27.94 15.62 23.75
C SER A 90 -28.26 16.35 25.05
N LYS A 91 -28.50 15.61 26.13
CA LYS A 91 -28.66 16.19 27.48
C LYS A 91 -27.43 17.00 27.93
N ARG A 92 -26.33 16.94 27.17
CA ARG A 92 -25.12 17.73 27.37
C ARG A 92 -25.20 19.00 26.52
N PRO A 93 -24.94 20.18 27.10
CA PRO A 93 -24.86 21.40 26.33
C PRO A 93 -23.70 21.30 25.31
N LEU A 94 -23.98 21.65 24.05
CA LEU A 94 -22.94 21.86 23.07
C LEU A 94 -22.27 23.20 23.39
N PHE A 95 -21.07 23.17 23.97
CA PHE A 95 -20.28 24.39 24.12
C PHE A 95 -19.78 24.86 22.74
N PRO A 96 -19.67 26.18 22.49
CA PRO A 96 -19.06 26.67 21.27
C PRO A 96 -17.63 26.11 21.14
N ILE A 97 -17.25 25.72 19.91
CA ILE A 97 -15.91 25.18 19.61
C ILE A 97 -14.91 26.34 19.66
N GLU A 98 -14.48 26.67 20.87
CA GLU A 98 -13.46 27.67 21.17
C GLU A 98 -12.20 26.99 21.69
N PRO A 99 -11.00 27.58 21.50
CA PRO A 99 -9.74 27.02 22.01
C PRO A 99 -9.78 26.68 23.52
N ARG A 100 -10.55 27.46 24.30
CA ARG A 100 -10.77 27.25 25.74
C ARG A 100 -11.55 25.98 26.08
N ASN A 101 -12.43 25.55 25.17
CA ASN A 101 -13.32 24.41 25.35
C ASN A 101 -12.75 23.12 24.74
N LEU A 102 -11.55 23.19 24.14
CA LEU A 102 -10.84 22.01 23.63
C LEU A 102 -10.23 21.23 24.79
N ARG A 103 -10.61 19.95 24.91
CA ARG A 103 -10.04 19.02 25.89
C ARG A 103 -9.29 17.90 25.17
N ILE A 104 -8.05 17.66 25.59
CA ILE A 104 -7.28 16.49 25.16
C ILE A 104 -7.79 15.27 25.94
N TYR A 105 -8.52 14.38 25.25
CA TYR A 105 -8.98 13.13 25.85
C TYR A 105 -7.82 12.14 25.99
N GLY A 106 -7.76 11.42 27.12
CA GLY A 106 -6.76 10.35 27.34
C GLY A 106 -5.38 10.79 27.82
N LEU A 107 -5.13 12.09 28.04
CA LEU A 107 -3.86 12.54 28.64
C LEU A 107 -3.87 12.27 30.16
N GLN A 108 -3.30 11.13 30.57
CA GLN A 108 -3.14 10.83 31.99
C GLN A 108 -2.02 11.68 32.61
N ARG A 109 -2.39 12.63 33.47
CA ARG A 109 -1.41 13.38 34.27
C ARG A 109 -0.72 12.42 35.24
N ARG A 110 0.60 12.26 35.10
CA ARG A 110 1.38 11.43 36.03
C ARG A 110 1.39 12.10 37.40
N LYS A 111 0.99 11.36 38.44
CA LYS A 111 1.16 11.78 39.84
C LYS A 111 2.64 12.12 40.08
N GLN A 112 2.91 13.32 40.60
CA GLN A 112 4.25 13.79 40.92
C GLN A 112 4.84 12.98 42.10
N LEU A 113 6.14 12.71 42.03
CA LEU A 113 6.87 11.94 43.03
C LEU A 113 7.06 12.78 44.31
N GLY A 114 6.94 12.15 45.49
CA GLY A 114 7.27 12.76 46.78
C GLY A 114 6.33 13.89 47.26
N ARG A 115 5.23 14.16 46.55
CA ARG A 115 4.29 15.23 46.92
C ARG A 115 3.04 14.67 47.60
N GLY A 116 2.97 14.86 48.93
CA GLY A 116 1.83 14.51 49.78
C GLY A 116 1.85 13.09 50.37
N LYS A 117 1.40 12.94 51.62
CA LYS A 117 1.40 11.67 52.38
C LYS A 117 0.62 10.53 51.70
N LYS A 118 -0.44 10.85 50.95
CA LYS A 118 -1.26 9.89 50.18
C LYS A 118 -0.67 9.54 48.81
N SER A 119 0.42 10.17 48.37
CA SER A 119 1.08 9.79 47.12
C SER A 119 1.79 8.46 47.31
N SER A 120 1.33 7.42 46.61
CA SER A 120 1.96 6.09 46.62
C SER A 120 3.33 6.06 45.93
N LYS A 121 3.82 7.20 45.45
CA LYS A 121 5.03 7.35 44.63
C LYS A 121 6.12 8.09 45.40
N GLY A 122 6.91 7.32 46.17
CA GLY A 122 8.09 7.77 46.92
C GLY A 122 8.96 6.58 47.38
N TYR A 123 10.15 6.85 47.89
CA TYR A 123 11.09 5.81 48.34
C TYR A 123 10.91 5.52 49.85
N ARG A 124 10.45 4.31 50.21
CA ARG A 124 10.08 3.95 51.60
C ARG A 124 11.15 3.26 52.49
N PHE A 125 12.33 2.96 51.97
CA PHE A 125 13.35 2.08 52.60
C PHE A 125 14.73 2.55 52.14
N LYS A 126 15.83 2.02 52.67
CA LYS A 126 17.19 2.33 52.21
C LYS A 126 17.67 1.30 51.16
N GLY A 127 18.47 1.71 50.18
CA GLY A 127 19.04 0.80 49.17
C GLY A 127 19.61 1.51 47.93
N LYS A 128 20.52 0.85 47.19
CA LYS A 128 21.22 1.43 46.02
C LYS A 128 20.29 2.01 44.96
N LYS A 129 19.15 1.35 44.68
CA LYS A 129 18.11 1.83 43.74
C LYS A 129 17.49 3.18 44.13
N LYS A 130 17.48 3.50 45.42
CA LYS A 130 16.83 4.69 45.98
C LYS A 130 17.79 5.87 46.08
N ARG A 131 19.08 5.57 46.23
CA ARG A 131 20.18 6.53 46.18
C ARG A 131 20.57 6.92 44.74
N GLY A 132 19.90 6.36 43.72
CA GLY A 132 20.28 6.53 42.33
C GLY A 132 21.54 5.76 41.92
N SER A 133 22.33 5.25 42.86
CA SER A 133 23.59 4.53 42.65
C SER A 133 23.41 3.05 42.25
N LYS A 134 22.35 2.71 41.50
CA LYS A 134 22.24 1.37 40.90
C LYS A 134 23.29 1.29 39.79
N PRO A 135 24.03 0.17 39.64
CA PRO A 135 24.90 -0.01 38.48
C PRO A 135 24.09 0.21 37.19
N ASN A 136 24.59 1.11 36.34
CA ASN A 136 23.85 1.62 35.18
C ASN A 136 23.72 0.60 34.04
N SER A 137 24.52 -0.48 34.08
CA SER A 137 24.40 -1.55 33.09
C SER A 137 23.21 -2.45 33.42
N ARG A 138 22.29 -2.57 32.46
CA ARG A 138 21.18 -3.54 32.51
C ARG A 138 21.67 -4.99 32.59
N THR A 139 22.93 -5.22 32.26
CA THR A 139 23.55 -6.53 32.17
C THR A 139 24.39 -6.90 33.39
N PHE A 140 24.34 -6.10 34.45
CA PHE A 140 25.03 -6.39 35.71
C PHE A 140 24.23 -7.40 36.56
N GLU A 141 24.81 -8.56 36.81
CA GLU A 141 24.20 -9.69 37.55
C GLU A 141 24.72 -9.82 39.00
N GLY A 142 25.16 -8.71 39.61
CA GLY A 142 25.55 -8.73 41.04
C GLY A 142 27.00 -9.11 41.32
N GLY A 143 27.85 -9.25 40.29
CA GLY A 143 29.27 -9.59 40.42
C GLY A 143 29.69 -10.86 39.68
N GLN A 144 28.72 -11.69 39.28
CA GLN A 144 28.96 -12.85 38.41
C GLN A 144 29.37 -12.43 36.99
N THR A 145 30.11 -13.28 36.28
CA THR A 145 30.36 -13.10 34.83
C THR A 145 29.01 -12.97 34.11
N PRO A 146 28.70 -11.86 33.44
CA PRO A 146 27.35 -11.65 32.93
C PRO A 146 26.99 -12.61 31.78
N LEU A 147 25.71 -12.92 31.58
CA LEU A 147 25.23 -13.92 30.63
C LEU A 147 25.80 -13.78 29.22
N TYR A 148 25.86 -12.54 28.69
CA TYR A 148 26.40 -12.27 27.35
C TYR A 148 27.89 -12.58 27.18
N LYS A 149 28.64 -12.74 28.29
CA LYS A 149 30.03 -13.20 28.28
C LYS A 149 30.13 -14.72 28.47
N ARG A 150 29.14 -15.37 29.09
CA ARG A 150 29.11 -16.82 29.29
C ARG A 150 28.78 -17.57 27.99
N LEU A 151 27.89 -17.02 27.18
CA LEU A 151 27.50 -17.62 25.91
C LEU A 151 28.62 -17.45 24.86
N PRO A 152 28.93 -18.49 24.06
CA PRO A 152 29.89 -18.38 22.97
C PRO A 152 29.38 -17.43 21.89
N LYS A 153 30.30 -16.84 21.12
CA LYS A 153 29.95 -16.01 19.97
C LYS A 153 29.56 -16.91 18.79
N TRP A 154 28.30 -16.88 18.39
CA TRP A 154 27.81 -17.61 17.21
C TRP A 154 28.17 -16.88 15.90
N PRO A 155 28.88 -17.50 14.95
CA PRO A 155 29.24 -16.88 13.68
C PRO A 155 28.02 -16.57 12.79
N GLU A 156 26.91 -17.29 12.94
CA GLU A 156 25.68 -17.11 12.18
C GLU A 156 25.05 -15.73 12.40
N ALA A 157 25.22 -15.17 13.61
CA ALA A 157 24.74 -13.83 13.95
C ALA A 157 25.45 -12.73 13.13
N TRP A 158 26.67 -12.97 12.67
CA TRP A 158 27.38 -12.06 11.77
C TRP A 158 26.87 -12.16 10.33
N LEU A 159 26.62 -13.38 9.85
CA LEU A 159 26.15 -13.66 8.49
C LEU A 159 24.75 -13.07 8.23
N SER A 160 23.85 -13.16 9.21
CA SER A 160 22.47 -12.63 9.10
C SER A 160 22.44 -11.11 8.80
N ARG A 161 23.41 -10.34 9.29
CA ARG A 161 23.52 -8.89 9.02
C ARG A 161 23.88 -8.56 7.58
N LYS A 162 24.63 -9.42 6.91
CA LYS A 162 25.03 -9.22 5.50
C LYS A 162 23.95 -9.68 4.51
N SER A 163 22.94 -10.42 4.96
CA SER A 163 21.88 -10.94 4.09
C SER A 163 21.11 -9.83 3.39
N LYS A 164 21.07 -9.90 2.05
CA LYS A 164 20.29 -9.01 1.19
C LYS A 164 18.83 -9.48 1.11
N LYS A 165 18.07 -9.27 2.19
CA LYS A 165 16.65 -9.63 2.23
C LYS A 165 15.82 -8.80 1.24
N LEU A 166 15.05 -9.47 0.41
CA LEU A 166 14.02 -8.90 -0.46
C LEU A 166 12.73 -8.68 0.36
N ASP A 167 11.90 -7.74 -0.07
CA ASP A 167 10.59 -7.54 0.56
C ASP A 167 9.60 -8.57 0.00
N PRO A 168 8.95 -9.40 0.85
CA PRO A 168 8.02 -10.42 0.39
C PRO A 168 6.69 -9.82 -0.07
N LEU A 169 6.18 -10.31 -1.19
CA LEU A 169 4.86 -9.98 -1.74
C LEU A 169 4.07 -11.27 -1.98
N ASN A 170 2.97 -11.41 -1.26
CA ASN A 170 2.07 -12.54 -1.41
C ASN A 170 1.14 -12.35 -2.62
N LEU A 171 0.87 -13.42 -3.38
CA LEU A 171 -0.08 -13.39 -4.50
C LEU A 171 -1.50 -12.96 -4.08
N SER A 172 -1.95 -13.33 -2.88
CA SER A 172 -3.24 -12.89 -2.33
C SER A 172 -3.34 -11.37 -2.19
N LYS A 173 -2.23 -10.73 -1.80
CA LYS A 173 -2.14 -9.28 -1.70
C LYS A 173 -2.07 -8.66 -3.09
N LEU A 174 -1.31 -9.24 -4.02
CA LEU A 174 -1.26 -8.76 -5.40
C LEU A 174 -2.67 -8.76 -6.02
N ARG A 175 -3.40 -9.88 -5.87
CA ARG A 175 -4.79 -10.06 -6.30
C ARG A 175 -5.72 -8.97 -5.77
N TYR A 176 -5.68 -8.71 -4.46
CA TYR A 176 -6.50 -7.67 -3.83
C TYR A 176 -6.25 -6.28 -4.43
N PHE A 177 -5.02 -5.95 -4.80
CA PHE A 177 -4.69 -4.64 -5.38
C PHE A 177 -5.19 -4.49 -6.82
N ILE A 178 -5.23 -5.59 -7.58
CA ILE A 178 -5.81 -5.64 -8.93
C ILE A 178 -7.32 -5.47 -8.86
N GLU A 179 -7.99 -6.22 -7.97
CA GLU A 179 -9.45 -6.13 -7.77
C GLU A 179 -9.89 -4.74 -7.31
N ARG A 180 -9.04 -4.03 -6.55
CA ARG A 180 -9.27 -2.63 -6.17
C ARG A 180 -8.97 -1.63 -7.29
N GLY A 181 -8.52 -2.06 -8.46
CA GLY A 181 -8.15 -1.20 -9.59
C GLY A 181 -6.92 -0.33 -9.31
N ARG A 182 -6.08 -0.69 -8.33
CA ARG A 182 -4.86 0.08 -7.99
C ARG A 182 -3.65 -0.34 -8.82
N LEU A 183 -3.68 -1.57 -9.34
CA LEU A 183 -2.72 -2.10 -10.29
C LEU A 183 -3.46 -2.41 -11.58
N ASP A 184 -2.97 -1.85 -12.68
CA ASP A 184 -3.48 -2.15 -14.01
C ASP A 184 -2.75 -3.39 -14.56
N THR A 185 -3.49 -4.37 -15.07
CA THR A 185 -2.96 -5.62 -15.63
C THR A 185 -2.68 -5.53 -17.12
N ARG A 186 -3.06 -4.42 -17.76
CA ARG A 186 -2.80 -4.18 -19.20
C ARG A 186 -1.32 -3.91 -19.49
N PHE A 187 -0.58 -3.44 -18.50
CA PHE A 187 0.84 -3.12 -18.59
C PHE A 187 1.67 -4.05 -17.69
N PRO A 188 2.97 -4.26 -17.99
CA PRO A 188 3.83 -5.04 -17.12
C PRO A 188 3.96 -4.37 -15.74
N ILE A 189 3.68 -5.14 -14.68
CA ILE A 189 3.74 -4.69 -13.29
C ILE A 189 5.19 -4.68 -12.83
N THR A 190 5.83 -3.52 -12.93
CA THR A 190 7.17 -3.25 -12.42
C THR A 190 7.22 -3.01 -10.90
N GLN A 191 8.43 -3.07 -10.33
CA GLN A 191 8.68 -2.75 -8.92
C GLN A 191 8.28 -1.30 -8.58
N ARG A 192 8.35 -0.38 -9.55
CA ARG A 192 7.85 0.99 -9.40
C ARG A 192 6.34 1.04 -9.23
N HIS A 193 5.57 0.31 -10.04
CA HIS A 193 4.11 0.26 -9.89
C HIS A 193 3.69 -0.33 -8.54
N LEU A 194 4.41 -1.33 -8.04
CA LEU A 194 4.19 -1.88 -6.69
C LEU A 194 4.49 -0.87 -5.57
N TYR A 195 5.47 0.00 -5.78
CA TYR A 195 5.82 1.08 -4.85
C TYR A 195 4.78 2.22 -4.87
N ASP A 196 4.40 2.68 -6.06
CA ASP A 196 3.48 3.80 -6.26
C ASP A 196 2.06 3.45 -5.79
N SER A 197 1.62 2.21 -6.05
CA SER A 197 0.38 1.66 -5.49
C SER A 197 0.45 1.47 -3.97
N LYS A 198 1.61 1.65 -3.32
CA LYS A 198 1.84 1.35 -1.90
C LYS A 198 1.52 -0.11 -1.54
N CYS A 199 1.64 -1.02 -2.50
CA CYS A 199 1.51 -2.44 -2.23
C CYS A 199 2.70 -2.91 -1.37
N VAL A 200 3.92 -2.49 -1.73
CA VAL A 200 5.16 -2.86 -1.03
C VAL A 200 6.06 -1.63 -0.86
N ARG A 201 6.90 -1.61 0.18
CA ARG A 201 7.83 -0.48 0.45
C ARG A 201 9.08 -0.48 -0.45
N VAL A 202 9.47 -1.64 -0.98
CA VAL A 202 10.59 -1.90 -1.90
C VAL A 202 11.92 -1.25 -1.45
N LYS A 203 12.64 -1.91 -0.54
CA LYS A 203 13.96 -1.47 -0.06
C LYS A 203 15.13 -1.98 -0.91
N ARG A 204 15.12 -3.28 -1.24
CA ARG A 204 16.19 -3.96 -1.98
C ARG A 204 15.69 -4.72 -3.21
N GLY A 205 14.37 -4.78 -3.37
CA GLY A 205 13.68 -5.54 -4.41
C GLY A 205 12.49 -6.26 -3.79
N VAL A 206 11.65 -6.83 -4.65
CA VAL A 206 10.46 -7.58 -4.25
C VAL A 206 10.64 -9.04 -4.61
N GLN A 207 10.27 -9.94 -3.69
CA GLN A 207 10.18 -11.38 -3.96
C GLN A 207 8.72 -11.82 -3.91
N LEU A 208 8.27 -12.54 -4.94
CA LEU A 208 6.93 -13.13 -4.97
C LEU A 208 6.88 -14.42 -4.15
N PHE A 209 5.86 -14.52 -3.32
CA PHE A 209 5.53 -15.66 -2.51
C PHE A 209 4.10 -16.12 -2.78
N ASN A 210 3.91 -17.43 -2.85
CA ASN A 210 2.60 -18.04 -2.84
C ASN A 210 2.44 -18.79 -1.53
N VAL A 211 1.56 -18.30 -0.67
CA VAL A 211 1.29 -18.89 0.63
C VAL A 211 0.01 -19.71 0.51
N ASN A 212 0.07 -21.00 0.87
CA ASN A 212 -1.04 -21.95 0.83
C ASN A 212 -1.64 -22.16 -0.56
N ASP A 213 -0.80 -22.21 -1.60
CA ASP A 213 -1.20 -22.43 -3.00
C ASP A 213 -2.45 -21.65 -3.43
N TYR A 214 -2.42 -20.34 -3.13
CA TYR A 214 -3.55 -19.47 -3.33
C TYR A 214 -3.87 -19.28 -4.82
N PRO A 215 -5.13 -19.48 -5.25
CA PRO A 215 -5.49 -19.38 -6.66
C PRO A 215 -5.40 -17.94 -7.15
N PHE A 216 -4.63 -17.75 -8.22
CA PHE A 216 -4.45 -16.48 -8.90
C PHE A 216 -5.15 -16.55 -10.26
N PRO A 217 -6.23 -15.79 -10.54
CA PRO A 217 -6.99 -15.91 -11.79
C PRO A 217 -6.62 -14.87 -12.86
N TYR A 218 -5.75 -13.92 -12.54
CA TYR A 218 -5.46 -12.78 -13.41
C TYR A 218 -4.22 -13.03 -14.27
N LYS A 219 -4.34 -12.82 -15.59
CA LYS A 219 -3.18 -12.83 -16.49
C LYS A 219 -2.38 -11.55 -16.30
N ILE A 220 -1.11 -11.68 -15.92
CA ILE A 220 -0.23 -10.54 -15.61
C ILE A 220 1.18 -10.83 -16.06
N ASP A 221 1.84 -9.79 -16.56
CA ASP A 221 3.28 -9.75 -16.76
C ASP A 221 3.90 -8.97 -15.60
N ILE A 222 4.76 -9.60 -14.81
CA ILE A 222 5.31 -9.00 -13.58
C ILE A 222 6.83 -8.99 -13.59
N GLU A 223 7.42 -7.85 -13.23
CA GLU A 223 8.86 -7.66 -13.11
C GLU A 223 9.27 -7.51 -11.64
N VAL A 224 9.98 -8.51 -11.12
CA VAL A 224 10.38 -8.60 -9.70
C VAL A 224 11.85 -8.97 -9.56
N ALA A 225 12.39 -8.92 -8.34
CA ALA A 225 13.79 -9.27 -8.09
C ALA A 225 13.99 -10.78 -7.85
N GLY A 226 12.91 -11.49 -7.48
CA GLY A 226 12.92 -12.93 -7.27
C GLY A 226 11.51 -13.50 -7.13
N SER A 227 11.38 -14.81 -7.26
CA SER A 227 10.10 -15.51 -7.12
C SER A 227 10.30 -16.94 -6.64
N ASP A 228 9.29 -17.47 -5.95
CA ASP A 228 9.19 -18.88 -5.59
C ASP A 228 8.61 -19.71 -6.74
N GLN A 229 8.88 -21.03 -6.74
CA GLN A 229 8.41 -21.95 -7.79
C GLN A 229 6.88 -21.99 -7.88
N SER A 230 6.19 -22.20 -6.75
CA SER A 230 4.72 -22.19 -6.71
C SER A 230 4.11 -20.87 -7.23
N SER A 231 4.80 -19.74 -7.05
CA SER A 231 4.34 -18.46 -7.61
C SER A 231 4.50 -18.38 -9.13
N ILE A 232 5.62 -18.90 -9.64
CA ILE A 232 5.91 -18.96 -11.08
C ILE A 232 4.87 -19.84 -11.77
N ASP A 233 4.61 -21.02 -11.21
CA ASP A 233 3.67 -21.99 -11.78
C ASP A 233 2.24 -21.44 -11.75
N ALA A 234 1.81 -20.84 -10.63
CA ALA A 234 0.48 -20.23 -10.54
C ALA A 234 0.26 -19.12 -11.57
N ILE A 235 1.24 -18.25 -11.81
CA ILE A 235 1.14 -17.18 -12.81
C ILE A 235 1.17 -17.75 -14.23
N LYS A 236 2.03 -18.73 -14.50
CA LYS A 236 2.13 -19.40 -15.81
C LYS A 236 0.87 -20.18 -16.18
N ASN A 237 0.22 -20.83 -15.21
CA ASN A 237 -1.01 -21.60 -15.45
C ASN A 237 -2.16 -20.71 -15.97
N VAL A 238 -2.16 -19.43 -15.62
CA VAL A 238 -3.11 -18.42 -16.13
C VAL A 238 -2.66 -17.84 -17.48
N GLY A 239 -1.43 -18.14 -17.91
CA GLY A 239 -0.79 -17.58 -19.09
C GLY A 239 -0.13 -16.22 -18.86
N GLY A 240 0.22 -15.88 -17.62
CA GLY A 240 1.03 -14.70 -17.29
C GLY A 240 2.53 -14.97 -17.40
N THR A 241 3.35 -13.92 -17.34
CA THR A 241 4.81 -14.04 -17.39
C THR A 241 5.49 -13.44 -16.16
N VAL A 242 6.54 -14.11 -15.68
CA VAL A 242 7.37 -13.62 -14.57
C VAL A 242 8.75 -13.29 -15.09
N THR A 243 9.11 -12.02 -14.98
CA THR A 243 10.42 -11.49 -15.37
C THR A 243 11.20 -11.10 -14.12
N ILE A 244 12.40 -11.66 -13.97
CA ILE A 244 13.32 -11.38 -12.89
C ILE A 244 14.36 -10.38 -13.39
N VAL A 245 14.33 -9.17 -12.82
CA VAL A 245 15.20 -8.07 -13.18
C VAL A 245 16.21 -7.81 -12.08
N TYR A 246 17.50 -7.82 -12.44
CA TYR A 246 18.57 -7.47 -11.51
C TYR A 246 18.75 -5.95 -11.41
N TYR A 247 18.46 -5.40 -10.23
CA TYR A 247 18.79 -4.01 -9.90
C TYR A 247 19.83 -3.94 -8.78
N ASP A 248 20.90 -3.18 -8.98
CA ASP A 248 21.73 -2.70 -7.86
C ASP A 248 20.95 -1.66 -7.03
N ARG A 249 21.37 -1.38 -5.79
CA ARG A 249 20.69 -0.44 -4.88
C ARG A 249 20.49 0.95 -5.47
N VAL A 250 21.49 1.47 -6.19
CA VAL A 250 21.41 2.80 -6.80
C VAL A 250 20.43 2.79 -7.98
N ASN A 251 20.51 1.76 -8.83
CA ASN A 251 19.62 1.58 -9.97
C ASN A 251 18.17 1.33 -9.56
N LEU A 252 17.94 0.53 -8.51
CA LEU A 252 16.60 0.32 -7.94
C LEU A 252 16.03 1.65 -7.46
N ARG A 253 16.83 2.46 -6.76
CA ARG A 253 16.38 3.78 -6.31
C ARG A 253 16.05 4.71 -7.48
N ALA A 254 16.82 4.67 -8.56
CA ALA A 254 16.54 5.42 -9.78
C ALA A 254 15.25 4.94 -10.46
N HIS A 255 15.03 3.63 -10.54
CA HIS A 255 13.79 3.04 -11.07
C HIS A 255 12.57 3.45 -10.23
N LEU A 256 12.65 3.40 -8.89
CA LEU A 256 11.55 3.77 -8.00
C LEU A 256 11.29 5.27 -7.94
N LYS A 257 12.35 6.09 -8.00
CA LYS A 257 12.28 7.55 -7.78
C LYS A 257 13.14 8.29 -8.81
N PRO A 258 12.75 8.26 -10.10
CA PRO A 258 13.55 8.86 -11.16
C PRO A 258 13.67 10.37 -11.00
N TYR A 259 12.64 11.05 -10.49
CA TYR A 259 12.64 12.50 -10.22
C TYR A 259 13.72 12.97 -9.23
N LYS A 260 14.44 12.05 -8.55
CA LYS A 260 15.56 12.39 -7.66
C LYS A 260 16.92 12.38 -8.36
N PHE A 261 16.97 11.96 -9.62
CA PHE A 261 18.19 11.83 -10.40
C PHE A 261 18.07 12.72 -11.63
N GLU A 262 19.02 13.63 -11.79
CA GLU A 262 19.14 14.43 -13.02
C GLU A 262 19.66 13.58 -14.18
N VAL A 263 20.69 12.76 -13.90
CA VAL A 263 21.25 11.78 -14.82
C VAL A 263 21.03 10.39 -14.26
N LEU A 264 20.51 9.48 -15.09
CA LEU A 264 20.28 8.10 -14.68
C LEU A 264 21.62 7.33 -14.56
N PRO A 265 21.82 6.59 -13.45
CA PRO A 265 23.00 5.77 -13.27
C PRO A 265 23.05 4.61 -14.27
N LYS A 266 24.27 4.19 -14.64
CA LYS A 266 24.46 2.97 -15.43
C LYS A 266 24.16 1.73 -14.59
N THR A 267 23.58 0.72 -15.22
CA THR A 267 23.31 -0.58 -14.60
C THR A 267 24.62 -1.33 -14.32
N ALA A 268 24.78 -1.80 -13.08
CA ALA A 268 25.95 -2.58 -12.67
C ALA A 268 25.81 -4.06 -13.08
N ARG A 269 26.94 -4.74 -13.32
CA ARG A 269 26.97 -6.19 -13.49
C ARG A 269 26.75 -6.91 -12.14
N PRO A 270 26.01 -8.02 -12.10
CA PRO A 270 25.85 -8.82 -10.89
C PRO A 270 27.16 -9.51 -10.46
N SER A 271 27.22 -9.90 -9.18
CA SER A 271 28.28 -10.78 -8.65
C SER A 271 28.10 -12.21 -9.12
N LEU A 272 29.15 -13.04 -9.04
CA LEU A 272 29.09 -14.45 -9.46
C LEU A 272 27.94 -15.23 -8.79
N ASP A 273 27.81 -15.15 -7.47
CA ASP A 273 26.69 -15.79 -6.74
C ASP A 273 25.31 -15.35 -7.24
N MET A 274 25.20 -14.09 -7.66
CA MET A 274 23.95 -13.54 -8.18
C MET A 274 23.71 -14.02 -9.61
N VAL A 275 24.75 -14.17 -10.43
CA VAL A 275 24.64 -14.78 -11.76
C VAL A 275 24.11 -16.21 -11.64
N HIS A 276 24.66 -17.02 -10.74
CA HIS A 276 24.13 -18.37 -10.47
C HIS A 276 22.66 -18.36 -10.03
N TYR A 277 22.28 -17.43 -9.14
CA TYR A 277 20.88 -17.27 -8.75
C TYR A 277 19.98 -16.91 -9.94
N LEU A 278 20.41 -15.98 -10.79
CA LEU A 278 19.66 -15.51 -11.95
C LEU A 278 19.52 -16.63 -13.01
N GLU A 279 20.58 -17.37 -13.30
CA GLU A 279 20.50 -18.51 -14.23
C GLU A 279 19.67 -19.66 -13.66
N LYS A 280 19.75 -19.91 -12.35
CA LYS A 280 18.82 -20.84 -11.66
C LYS A 280 17.36 -20.43 -11.84
N MET A 281 17.07 -19.13 -11.81
CA MET A 281 15.72 -18.63 -12.05
C MET A 281 15.30 -18.74 -13.52
N ARG A 282 16.24 -18.60 -14.46
CA ARG A 282 16.00 -18.87 -15.87
C ARG A 282 15.65 -20.34 -16.10
N ALA A 283 16.36 -21.26 -15.44
CA ALA A 283 16.08 -22.70 -15.50
C ALA A 283 14.70 -23.08 -14.93
N ARG A 284 14.16 -22.32 -13.96
CA ARG A 284 12.77 -22.44 -13.47
C ARG A 284 11.73 -21.93 -14.48
N GLY A 285 12.19 -21.43 -15.62
CA GLY A 285 11.40 -20.87 -16.72
C GLY A 285 10.91 -19.45 -16.46
N CYS A 286 11.64 -18.65 -15.69
CA CYS A 286 11.40 -17.20 -15.65
C CYS A 286 12.17 -16.51 -16.78
N ASN A 287 11.66 -15.37 -17.24
CA ASN A 287 12.47 -14.45 -18.03
C ASN A 287 13.46 -13.75 -17.10
N VAL A 288 14.72 -13.60 -17.50
CA VAL A 288 15.77 -13.08 -16.61
C VAL A 288 16.57 -12.01 -17.33
N VAL A 289 16.57 -10.80 -16.75
CA VAL A 289 17.15 -9.58 -17.33
C VAL A 289 18.27 -9.04 -16.44
N TYR A 290 19.49 -9.07 -16.96
CA TYR A 290 20.67 -8.44 -16.36
C TYR A 290 21.79 -8.28 -17.41
N ILE A 291 22.80 -7.45 -17.10
CA ILE A 291 23.99 -7.35 -17.93
C ILE A 291 24.86 -8.59 -17.70
N LYS A 292 24.88 -9.50 -18.68
CA LYS A 292 25.72 -10.70 -18.62
C LYS A 292 27.20 -10.34 -18.56
N PRO A 293 28.00 -11.02 -17.72
CA PRO A 293 29.45 -10.87 -17.75
C PRO A 293 30.03 -11.47 -19.03
N MET A 294 31.19 -10.97 -19.47
CA MET A 294 31.79 -11.34 -20.75
C MET A 294 32.09 -12.84 -20.86
N TRP A 295 32.49 -13.49 -19.76
CA TRP A 295 32.79 -14.92 -19.74
C TRP A 295 31.54 -15.76 -20.03
N LEU A 296 30.39 -15.41 -19.44
CA LEU A 296 29.13 -16.12 -19.66
C LEU A 296 28.66 -15.97 -21.11
N ILE A 297 28.81 -14.79 -21.70
CA ILE A 297 28.48 -14.56 -23.11
C ILE A 297 29.37 -15.43 -24.01
N LYS A 298 30.66 -15.55 -23.70
CA LYS A 298 31.59 -16.41 -24.46
C LYS A 298 31.20 -17.88 -24.33
N GLU A 299 30.83 -18.34 -23.14
CA GLU A 299 30.37 -19.70 -22.90
C GLU A 299 29.06 -20.00 -23.64
N GLU A 300 28.07 -19.11 -23.58
CA GLU A 300 26.82 -19.26 -24.33
C GLU A 300 27.07 -19.37 -25.84
N LYS A 301 27.94 -18.51 -26.39
CA LYS A 301 28.31 -18.58 -27.81
C LYS A 301 29.00 -19.90 -28.16
N LYS A 302 29.90 -20.37 -27.29
CA LYS A 302 30.58 -21.65 -27.47
C LYS A 302 29.58 -22.80 -27.47
N ILE A 303 28.64 -22.83 -26.52
CA ILE A 303 27.59 -23.85 -26.44
C ILE A 303 26.71 -23.83 -27.70
N VAL A 304 26.28 -22.64 -28.14
CA VAL A 304 25.46 -22.50 -29.36
C VAL A 304 26.20 -22.99 -30.60
N GLN A 305 27.48 -22.65 -30.73
CA GLN A 305 28.32 -23.13 -31.83
C GLN A 305 28.45 -24.66 -31.80
N GLU A 306 28.73 -25.24 -30.63
CA GLU A 306 28.80 -26.70 -30.45
C GLU A 306 27.47 -27.39 -30.77
N MET A 307 26.32 -26.76 -30.48
CA MET A 307 24.99 -27.28 -30.85
C MET A 307 24.77 -27.28 -32.35
N GLN A 308 25.14 -26.20 -33.03
CA GLN A 308 25.04 -26.10 -34.49
C GLN A 308 25.94 -27.11 -35.20
N GLU A 309 27.14 -27.35 -34.65
CA GLU A 309 28.05 -28.37 -35.15
C GLU A 309 27.43 -29.78 -35.03
N VAL A 310 26.84 -30.14 -33.87
CA VAL A 310 26.13 -31.43 -33.70
C VAL A 310 24.96 -31.55 -34.68
N GLU A 311 24.14 -30.51 -34.80
CA GLU A 311 23.01 -30.51 -35.74
C GLU A 311 23.49 -30.72 -37.18
N SER A 312 24.62 -30.11 -37.55
CA SER A 312 25.22 -30.30 -38.88
C SER A 312 25.83 -31.68 -39.09
N GLU A 313 26.48 -32.26 -38.08
CA GLU A 313 27.00 -33.65 -38.11
C GLU A 313 25.86 -34.63 -38.37
N ILE A 314 24.74 -34.47 -37.66
CA ILE A 314 23.55 -35.32 -37.82
C ILE A 314 22.95 -35.17 -39.21
N LEU A 315 22.77 -33.93 -39.68
CA LEU A 315 22.26 -33.68 -41.04
C LEU A 315 23.15 -34.29 -42.14
N ASN A 316 24.46 -34.36 -41.92
CA ASN A 316 25.39 -34.96 -42.86
C ASN A 316 25.43 -36.50 -42.79
N GLU A 317 25.10 -37.09 -41.63
CA GLU A 317 24.99 -38.55 -41.44
C GLU A 317 23.65 -39.12 -41.92
N ASP A 318 22.60 -38.29 -42.06
CA ASP A 318 21.26 -38.65 -42.52
C ASP A 318 21.22 -38.99 -44.02
N ILE A 319 21.84 -40.12 -44.42
CA ILE A 319 21.72 -40.72 -45.76
C ILE A 319 20.62 -41.81 -45.80
N GLY A 320 19.93 -42.14 -44.68
CA GLY A 320 18.86 -43.14 -44.71
C GLY A 320 17.89 -43.18 -43.54
N ASN A 321 16.61 -42.90 -43.82
CA ASN A 321 15.37 -43.36 -43.14
C ASN A 321 15.36 -43.47 -41.59
N GLU A 322 15.87 -42.49 -40.85
CA GLU A 322 15.55 -42.38 -39.41
C GLU A 322 14.19 -41.71 -39.20
N SER A 323 13.38 -42.25 -38.27
CA SER A 323 12.14 -41.60 -37.85
C SER A 323 12.43 -40.37 -36.97
N ALA A 324 11.59 -39.34 -37.03
CA ALA A 324 11.83 -38.06 -36.32
C ALA A 324 12.06 -38.23 -34.80
N GLN A 325 11.40 -39.21 -34.18
CA GLN A 325 11.56 -39.53 -32.76
C GLN A 325 12.94 -40.10 -32.42
N GLN A 326 13.46 -41.00 -33.27
CA GLN A 326 14.82 -41.57 -33.10
C GLN A 326 15.89 -40.48 -33.22
N ARG A 327 15.66 -39.52 -34.11
CA ARG A 327 16.53 -38.35 -34.30
C ARG A 327 16.55 -37.45 -33.06
N GLU A 328 15.39 -37.18 -32.46
CA GLU A 328 15.28 -36.43 -31.19
C GLU A 328 15.97 -37.15 -30.03
N GLU A 329 15.78 -38.47 -29.89
CA GLU A 329 16.44 -39.26 -28.85
C GLU A 329 17.97 -39.29 -29.01
N ARG A 330 18.46 -39.42 -30.25
CA ARG A 330 19.89 -39.37 -30.60
C ARG A 330 20.50 -38.00 -30.29
N LEU A 331 19.79 -36.91 -30.64
CA LEU A 331 20.16 -35.54 -30.27
C LEU A 331 20.30 -35.38 -28.75
N VAL A 332 19.31 -35.82 -27.99
CA VAL A 332 19.33 -35.75 -26.52
C VAL A 332 20.49 -36.57 -25.94
N LYS A 333 20.80 -37.72 -26.53
CA LYS A 333 21.92 -38.58 -26.10
C LYS A 333 23.29 -37.94 -26.36
N LEU A 334 23.55 -37.48 -27.58
CA LEU A 334 24.80 -36.78 -27.95
C LEU A 334 25.00 -35.51 -27.10
N TYR A 335 23.91 -34.79 -26.84
CA TYR A 335 23.93 -33.62 -25.97
C TYR A 335 24.30 -33.98 -24.53
N ARG A 336 23.73 -35.06 -23.97
CA ARG A 336 24.09 -35.56 -22.63
C ARG A 336 25.55 -36.01 -22.55
N GLU A 337 26.06 -36.69 -23.58
CA GLU A 337 27.46 -37.13 -23.65
C GLU A 337 28.45 -35.96 -23.70
N ARG A 338 28.16 -34.91 -24.50
CA ARG A 338 28.98 -33.68 -24.52
C ARG A 338 28.88 -32.91 -23.20
N LEU A 339 27.70 -32.82 -22.57
CA LEU A 339 27.54 -32.22 -21.24
C LEU A 339 28.33 -32.96 -20.16
N LEU A 340 28.49 -34.28 -20.26
CA LEU A 340 29.32 -35.07 -19.34
C LEU A 340 30.82 -34.85 -19.58
N LYS A 341 31.24 -34.60 -20.83
CA LYS A 341 32.63 -34.33 -21.21
C LYS A 341 33.13 -32.98 -20.68
N TYR A 342 32.26 -31.96 -20.68
CA TYR A 342 32.50 -30.69 -20.02
C TYR A 342 31.91 -30.75 -18.62
N GLY A 343 32.61 -31.40 -17.69
CA GLY A 343 32.16 -31.58 -16.31
C GLY A 343 31.46 -30.34 -15.77
N LYS A 344 30.14 -30.47 -15.50
CA LYS A 344 29.21 -29.46 -15.00
C LYS A 344 29.67 -28.02 -15.22
N PRO A 345 29.31 -27.34 -16.33
CA PRO A 345 29.31 -25.88 -16.31
C PRO A 345 28.43 -25.50 -15.13
N TYR A 346 28.98 -24.75 -14.18
CA TYR A 346 28.40 -24.41 -12.89
C TYR A 346 26.89 -24.08 -12.97
N VAL A 347 26.04 -25.09 -12.77
CA VAL A 347 24.56 -25.01 -12.69
C VAL A 347 24.11 -25.64 -11.38
#